data_AF-A0AA37CZN5-F1
#
_entry.id   AF-A0AA37CZN5-F1
#
_cell.length_a   1.000
_cell.length_b   1.000
_cell.length_c   1.000
_cell.angle_alpha   90.00
_cell.angle_beta   90.00
_cell.angle_gamma   90.00
#
_symmetry.space_group_name_H-M   'P 1'
#
loop_
_entity.id
_entity.type
_entity.pdbx_description
1 polymer ?
#
loop_
_entity_poly.entity_id
_entity_poly.type
_entity_poly.pdbx_seq_one_letter_code
_entity_poly.pdbx_strand_id
1 'polypeptide(L)'
;MAGGGRPFPLETLCEAMRDEQGVPVTAVSLRWQVSQQPCDVGWMQERGVLGPVMARWLTEEPCSGTLLVRLHQPAQLAPLLASLPPLPQGG
;
A
#
# COMPACT_ATOMS: atom_id res chain seq x y z
N MET A 1 0.93 21.53 -21.86
CA MET A 1 1.23 21.75 -20.42
C MET A 1 2.03 20.57 -19.94
N ALA A 2 3.24 20.81 -19.43
CA ALA A 2 4.20 19.77 -19.12
C ALA A 2 3.64 18.81 -18.06
N GLY A 3 3.62 17.52 -18.39
CA GLY A 3 3.17 16.44 -17.54
C GLY A 3 4.11 16.28 -16.34
N GLY A 4 3.70 16.82 -15.19
CA GLY A 4 4.24 16.47 -13.88
C GLY A 4 3.57 15.22 -13.33
N GLY A 5 3.43 14.18 -14.16
CA GLY A 5 2.90 12.90 -13.71
C GLY A 5 3.91 12.28 -12.75
N ARG A 6 3.50 11.99 -11.52
CA ARG A 6 4.28 11.14 -10.60
C ARG A 6 4.84 9.97 -11.43
N PRO A 7 6.12 9.58 -11.28
CA PRO A 7 6.77 8.57 -12.13
C PRO A 7 6.20 7.14 -11.94
N PHE A 8 5.01 7.02 -11.39
CA PHE A 8 4.42 5.79 -10.96
C PHE A 8 3.05 5.55 -11.61
N PRO A 9 2.83 4.38 -12.22
CA PRO A 9 1.53 4.03 -12.78
C PRO A 9 0.47 3.73 -11.70
N LEU A 10 0.81 3.82 -10.41
CA LEU A 10 -0.08 3.51 -9.29
C LEU A 10 -0.43 4.77 -8.50
N GLU A 11 -1.71 4.90 -8.20
CA GLU A 11 -2.30 5.91 -7.33
C GLU A 11 -2.77 5.23 -6.05
N THR A 12 -2.64 5.92 -4.93
CA THR A 12 -3.09 5.44 -3.62
C THR A 12 -4.45 6.05 -3.30
N LEU A 13 -5.37 5.19 -2.85
CA LEU A 13 -6.66 5.59 -2.31
C LEU A 13 -6.67 5.25 -0.82
N CYS A 14 -6.86 6.28 0.02
CA CYS A 14 -6.96 6.14 1.46
C CYS A 14 -8.43 6.31 1.88
N GLU A 15 -8.96 5.33 2.60
CA GLU A 15 -10.31 5.35 3.14
C GLU A 15 -10.25 5.28 4.66
N ALA A 16 -10.93 6.22 5.32
CA ALA A 16 -11.04 6.22 6.78
C ALA A 16 -12.03 5.13 7.21
N MET A 17 -11.55 4.20 8.04
CA MET A 17 -12.30 3.05 8.53
C MET A 17 -12.19 2.95 10.06
N ARG A 18 -12.96 2.03 10.63
CA ARG A 18 -12.80 1.59 12.02
C ARG A 18 -12.57 0.09 12.05
N ASP A 19 -11.68 -0.35 12.91
CA ASP A 19 -11.52 -1.79 13.18
C ASP A 19 -12.70 -2.33 14.01
N GLU A 20 -12.65 -3.62 14.33
CA GLU A 20 -13.68 -4.32 15.11
C GLU A 20 -13.84 -3.78 16.54
N GLN A 21 -12.83 -3.08 17.06
CA GLN A 21 -12.86 -2.43 18.38
C GLN A 21 -13.25 -0.95 18.30
N GLY A 22 -13.52 -0.43 17.10
CA GLY A 22 -13.89 0.97 16.87
C GLY A 22 -12.71 1.93 16.76
N VAL A 23 -11.46 1.43 16.72
CA VAL A 23 -10.25 2.24 16.58
C VAL A 23 -10.16 2.77 15.15
N PRO A 24 -9.85 4.06 14.94
CA PRO A 24 -9.67 4.61 13.61
C PRO A 24 -8.47 3.96 12.91
N VAL A 25 -8.72 3.45 11.71
CA VAL A 25 -7.73 2.83 10.84
C VAL A 25 -7.87 3.40 9.44
N THR A 26 -6.77 3.49 8.69
CA THR A 26 -6.83 3.90 7.28
C THR A 26 -6.65 2.68 6.41
N ALA A 27 -7.69 2.36 5.63
CA ALA A 27 -7.59 1.35 4.59
C ALA A 27 -6.93 1.96 3.36
N VAL A 28 -5.99 1.21 2.81
CA VAL A 28 -5.19 1.65 1.67
C VAL A 28 -5.46 0.70 0.53
N SER A 29 -5.86 1.26 -0.61
CA SER A 29 -5.96 0.53 -1.86
C SER A 29 -5.15 1.22 -2.94
N LEU A 30 -4.76 0.46 -3.96
CA LEU A 30 -3.99 0.95 -5.09
C LEU A 30 -4.84 0.89 -6.36
N ARG A 31 -4.68 1.89 -7.23
CA ARG A 31 -5.34 2.01 -8.53
C ARG A 31 -4.32 2.29 -9.62
N TRP A 32 -4.52 1.74 -10.81
CA TRP A 32 -3.72 2.10 -11.98
C TRP A 32 -4.11 3.50 -12.47
N GLN A 33 -3.18 4.44 -12.54
CA GLN A 33 -3.42 5.81 -13.02
C GLN A 33 -3.95 5.84 -14.46
N VAL A 34 -3.43 4.96 -15.32
CA VAL A 34 -3.74 4.96 -16.76
C VAL A 34 -5.18 4.48 -17.04
N SER A 35 -5.66 3.50 -16.28
CA SER A 35 -6.96 2.85 -16.53
C SER A 35 -8.00 3.16 -15.45
N GLN A 36 -7.60 3.82 -14.37
CA GLN A 36 -8.40 4.03 -13.16
C GLN A 36 -8.99 2.72 -12.59
N GLN A 37 -8.42 1.56 -12.95
CA GLN A 37 -8.86 0.26 -12.46
C GLN A 37 -8.19 -0.06 -11.12
N PRO A 38 -8.88 -0.77 -10.21
CA PRO A 38 -8.26 -1.31 -9.01
C PRO A 38 -7.02 -2.11 -9.39
N CYS A 39 -5.92 -1.90 -8.66
CA CYS A 39 -4.76 -2.75 -8.81
C CYS A 39 -4.94 -3.99 -7.94
N ASP A 40 -4.97 -5.15 -8.58
CA ASP A 40 -5.14 -6.43 -7.90
C ASP A 40 -3.90 -6.77 -7.07
N VAL A 41 -4.09 -6.83 -5.75
CA VAL A 41 -3.07 -7.24 -4.78
C VAL A 41 -2.64 -8.70 -4.99
N GLY A 42 -3.56 -9.57 -5.43
CA GLY A 42 -3.27 -10.95 -5.82
C GLY A 42 -2.29 -11.01 -6.99
N TRP A 43 -2.54 -10.24 -8.05
CA TRP A 43 -1.61 -10.12 -9.17
C TRP A 43 -0.24 -9.57 -8.73
N MET A 44 -0.21 -8.52 -7.91
CA MET A 44 1.05 -7.94 -7.43
C MET A 44 1.89 -8.97 -6.66
N GLN A 45 1.24 -9.83 -5.90
CA GLN A 45 1.89 -10.94 -5.24
C GLN A 45 2.44 -11.97 -6.22
N GLU A 46 1.62 -12.46 -7.14
CA GLU A 46 2.04 -13.47 -8.11
C GLU A 46 3.27 -13.02 -8.90
N ARG A 47 3.40 -11.71 -9.10
CA ARG A 47 4.55 -11.08 -9.76
C ARG A 47 5.71 -10.73 -8.82
N GLY A 48 5.55 -10.93 -7.51
CA GLY A 48 6.56 -10.62 -6.49
C GLY A 48 6.80 -9.12 -6.27
N VAL A 49 5.89 -8.26 -6.71
CA VAL A 49 6.05 -6.80 -6.67
C VAL A 49 5.32 -6.13 -5.50
N LEU A 50 4.43 -6.85 -4.81
CA LEU A 50 3.64 -6.32 -3.68
C LEU A 50 4.53 -5.68 -2.60
N GLY A 51 5.57 -6.39 -2.15
CA GLY A 51 6.48 -5.92 -1.11
C GLY A 51 7.20 -4.62 -1.50
N PRO A 52 7.95 -4.57 -2.63
CA PRO A 52 8.62 -3.36 -3.09
C PRO A 52 7.68 -2.18 -3.32
N VAL A 53 6.47 -2.43 -3.84
CA VAL A 53 5.46 -1.38 -4.04
C VAL A 53 5.00 -0.80 -2.70
N MET A 54 4.70 -1.65 -1.72
CA MET A 54 4.31 -1.21 -0.38
C MET A 54 5.44 -0.46 0.33
N ALA A 55 6.69 -0.93 0.16
CA ALA A 55 7.84 -0.31 0.78
C ALA A 55 8.06 1.13 0.32
N ARG A 56 8.01 1.33 -1.00
CA ARG A 56 8.15 2.65 -1.61
C ARG A 56 6.94 3.53 -1.29
N TRP A 57 5.74 2.96 -1.29
CA TRP A 57 4.54 3.68 -0.90
C TRP A 57 4.60 4.20 0.54
N LEU A 58 5.02 3.38 1.50
CA LEU A 58 5.24 3.79 2.90
C LEU A 58 6.34 4.84 3.06
N THR A 59 7.30 4.89 2.14
CA THR A 59 8.38 5.89 2.15
C THR A 59 7.94 7.23 1.55
N GLU A 60 7.10 7.20 0.51
CA GLU A 60 6.69 8.39 -0.22
C GLU A 60 5.41 9.04 0.33
N GLU A 61 4.50 8.26 0.90
CA GLU A 61 3.24 8.76 1.47
C GLU A 61 3.33 8.76 3.01
N PRO A 62 3.33 9.93 3.67
CA PRO A 62 3.33 10.03 5.12
C PRO A 62 1.95 9.67 5.66
N CYS A 63 1.64 8.37 5.66
CA CYS A 63 0.44 7.87 6.31
C CYS A 63 0.65 7.96 7.82
N SER A 64 -0.10 8.86 8.46
CA SER A 64 -0.11 8.99 9.90
C SER A 64 -1.13 8.00 10.48
N GLY A 65 -0.65 6.95 11.16
CA GLY A 65 -1.49 6.02 11.92
C GLY A 65 -1.40 4.55 11.48
N THR A 66 -2.35 3.74 11.96
CA THR A 66 -2.41 2.30 11.67
C THR A 66 -2.97 2.07 10.27
N LEU A 67 -2.21 1.34 9.47
CA LEU A 67 -2.54 0.99 8.09
C LEU A 67 -3.01 -0.45 8.00
N LEU A 68 -4.10 -0.68 7.28
CA LEU A 68 -4.60 -2.01 7.01
C LEU A 68 -4.32 -2.40 5.56
N VAL A 69 -3.57 -3.48 5.39
CA VAL A 69 -3.32 -4.13 4.09
C VAL A 69 -4.07 -5.44 4.06
N ARG A 70 -5.06 -5.54 3.17
CA ARG A 70 -5.81 -6.78 2.97
C ARG A 70 -5.00 -7.76 2.12
N LEU A 71 -4.66 -8.89 2.70
CA LEU A 71 -4.00 -10.00 2.01
C LEU A 71 -5.05 -11.03 1.56
N HIS A 72 -4.87 -11.61 0.38
CA HIS A 72 -5.72 -12.69 -0.14
C HIS A 72 -5.31 -14.07 0.41
N GLN A 73 -4.06 -14.23 0.85
CA GLN A 73 -3.51 -15.50 1.36
C GLN A 73 -2.52 -15.27 2.53
N PRO A 74 -2.34 -16.22 3.45
CA PRO A 74 -1.34 -16.06 4.52
C PRO A 74 0.12 -15.99 4.00
N ALA A 75 0.41 -16.69 2.90
CA ALA A 75 1.74 -16.70 2.28
C ALA A 75 2.20 -15.31 1.77
N GLN A 76 1.26 -14.37 1.64
CA GLN A 76 1.52 -12.99 1.24
C GLN A 76 2.30 -12.19 2.28
N LEU A 77 2.26 -12.62 3.54
CA LEU A 77 2.79 -11.87 4.67
C LEU A 77 4.32 -11.80 4.68
N ALA A 78 5.02 -12.92 4.52
CA ALA A 78 6.47 -12.96 4.69
C ALA A 78 7.24 -12.09 3.66
N PRO A 79 6.92 -12.13 2.35
CA PRO A 79 7.58 -11.28 1.36
C PRO A 79 7.27 -9.79 1.55
N LEU A 80 6.04 -9.49 2.01
CA LEU A 80 5.62 -8.13 2.32
C LEU A 80 6.45 -7.58 3.49
N LEU A 81 6.51 -8.30 4.61
CA LEU A 81 7.30 -7.92 5.79
C LEU A 81 8.78 -7.72 5.47
N ALA A 82 9.36 -8.61 4.64
CA ALA A 82 10.76 -8.51 4.23
C ALA A 82 11.07 -7.25 3.39
N SER A 83 10.05 -6.65 2.78
CA SER A 83 10.21 -5.47 1.93
C SER A 83 9.92 -4.17 2.67
N LEU A 84 9.21 -4.20 3.80
CA LEU A 84 8.81 -2.99 4.52
C LEU A 84 10.06 -2.17 4.91
N PRO A 85 9.99 -0.82 4.81
CA PRO A 85 11.05 0.03 5.30
C PRO A 85 11.26 -0.25 6.79
N PRO A 86 12.51 -0.13 7.29
CA PRO A 86 12.77 -0.27 8.71
C PRO A 86 11.88 0.71 9.48
N LEU A 87 11.20 0.21 10.50
CA LEU A 87 10.40 1.07 11.38
C LEU A 87 11.32 2.19 11.90
N PRO A 88 10.86 3.45 11.90
CA PRO A 88 11.60 4.52 12.57
C PRO A 88 11.79 4.06 14.03
N GLN A 89 13.04 3.93 14.45
CA GLN A 89 13.35 3.59 15.83
C GLN A 89 12.70 4.68 16.70
N GLY A 90 11.72 4.28 17.51
CA GLY A 90 10.92 5.21 18.31
C GLY A 90 11.82 6.12 19.15
N GLY A 91 11.56 7.43 19.06
CA GLY A 91 11.96 8.44 20.03
C GLY A 91 10.79 8.76 20.94
#